data_AF-Q4UEN0-F1
#
_entry.id   AF-Q4UEN0-F1
#
_cell.length_a   1.000
_cell.length_b   1.000
_cell.length_c   1.000
_cell.angle_alpha   90.00
_cell.angle_beta   90.00
_cell.angle_gamma   90.00
#
_symmetry.space_group_name_H-M   'P 1'
#
loop_
_entity.id
_entity.type
_entity.pdbx_description
1 polymer ?
#
loop_
_entity_poly.entity_id
_entity_poly.type
_entity_poly.pdbx_seq_one_letter_code
_entity_poly.pdbx_strand_id
1 'polypeptide(L)'
;MDYDEELRDTLKSDLFGSNSSHLMFMSVLILLSSGLHIYLSNIGNSIANFILGFLTIFFIFNPSVVLIISLMTYSITLSSTLCLLLVITIIKQKVWTSHLNRKIQLFLYLYDILISFVIFSILNKIWRSPCNMSNDVLPNWYYNELELNKQNIWMPFTGVGNTLFKPNDNFNI
;
A
#
# COMPACT_ATOMS: atom_id res chain seq x y z
N MET A 1 15.41 -17.35 -2.17
CA MET A 1 14.03 -17.30 -1.67
C MET A 1 13.29 -16.38 -2.60
N ASP A 2 12.28 -16.89 -3.31
CA ASP A 2 11.59 -16.13 -4.35
C ASP A 2 10.66 -15.10 -3.70
N TYR A 3 10.93 -13.82 -3.97
CA TYR A 3 10.17 -12.67 -3.44
C TYR A 3 8.67 -12.77 -3.77
N ASP A 4 8.34 -13.43 -4.88
CA ASP A 4 6.96 -13.66 -5.32
C ASP A 4 6.22 -14.69 -4.45
N GLU A 5 6.92 -15.63 -3.81
CA GLU A 5 6.31 -16.61 -2.89
C GLU A 5 5.98 -15.96 -1.54
N GLU A 6 6.89 -15.18 -0.94
CA GLU A 6 6.67 -14.48 0.32
C GLU A 6 5.54 -13.44 0.23
N LEU A 7 5.47 -12.73 -0.89
CA LEU A 7 4.43 -11.74 -1.15
C LEU A 7 3.05 -12.38 -1.35
N ARG A 8 3.01 -13.56 -2.00
CA ARG A 8 1.79 -14.35 -2.17
C ARG A 8 1.28 -14.90 -0.84
N ASP A 9 2.18 -15.30 0.05
CA ASP A 9 1.83 -15.76 1.40
C ASP A 9 1.36 -14.60 2.29
N THR A 10 1.93 -13.40 2.13
CA THR A 10 1.46 -12.19 2.81
C THR A 10 0.06 -11.77 2.34
N LEU A 11 -0.24 -11.86 1.05
CA LEU A 11 -1.58 -11.62 0.51
C LEU A 11 -2.62 -12.65 1.01
N LYS A 12 -2.16 -13.83 1.43
CA LYS A 12 -2.98 -14.87 2.08
C LYS A 12 -2.96 -14.80 3.61
N SER A 13 -2.15 -13.93 4.20
CA SER A 13 -1.95 -13.83 5.65
C SER A 13 -3.06 -13.06 6.38
N ASP A 14 -3.14 -13.24 7.69
CA ASP A 14 -4.07 -12.56 8.59
C ASP A 14 -4.03 -11.02 8.49
N LEU A 15 -2.91 -10.44 8.03
CA LEU A 15 -2.79 -8.99 7.88
C LEU A 15 -3.67 -8.44 6.76
N PHE A 16 -3.79 -9.16 5.63
CA PHE A 16 -4.72 -8.79 4.56
C PHE A 16 -6.16 -8.93 5.05
N GLY A 17 -6.47 -10.04 5.73
CA GLY A 17 -7.77 -10.26 6.38
C GLY A 17 -8.17 -9.12 7.30
N SER A 18 -7.26 -8.66 8.17
CA SER A 18 -7.50 -7.57 9.12
C SER A 18 -7.75 -6.21 8.45
N ASN A 19 -7.22 -5.95 7.25
CA ASN A 19 -7.39 -4.68 6.55
C ASN A 19 -8.45 -4.72 5.44
N SER A 20 -8.94 -5.91 5.08
CA SER A 20 -9.94 -6.11 4.03
C SER A 20 -11.26 -5.36 4.29
N SER A 21 -11.73 -5.35 5.53
CA SER A 21 -12.95 -4.62 5.94
C SER A 21 -12.79 -3.10 5.79
N HIS A 22 -11.60 -2.57 6.12
CA HIS A 22 -11.28 -1.16 5.94
C HIS A 22 -11.21 -0.79 4.46
N LEU A 23 -10.57 -1.61 3.62
CA LEU A 23 -10.54 -1.41 2.17
C LEU A 23 -11.94 -1.48 1.56
N MET A 24 -12.78 -2.40 2.02
CA MET A 24 -14.17 -2.52 1.58
C MET A 24 -14.96 -1.25 1.93
N PHE A 25 -14.83 -0.78 3.17
CA PHE A 25 -15.48 0.45 3.61
C PHE A 25 -15.03 1.67 2.79
N MET A 26 -13.72 1.85 2.59
CA MET A 26 -13.16 2.95 1.79
C MET A 26 -13.62 2.87 0.33
N SER A 27 -13.75 1.66 -0.22
CA SER A 27 -14.29 1.47 -1.57
C SER A 27 -15.75 1.88 -1.67
N VAL A 28 -16.60 1.49 -0.72
CA VAL A 28 -18.01 1.93 -0.70
C VAL A 28 -18.09 3.45 -0.61
N LEU A 29 -17.27 4.08 0.22
CA LEU A 29 -17.21 5.54 0.33
C LEU A 29 -16.81 6.22 -0.99
N ILE A 30 -15.82 5.68 -1.71
CA ILE A 30 -15.41 6.29 -3.00
C ILE A 30 -16.44 6.06 -4.11
N LEU A 31 -17.19 4.95 -4.07
CA LEU A 31 -18.33 4.71 -4.96
C LEU A 31 -19.48 5.69 -4.69
N LEU A 32 -19.75 6.01 -3.41
CA LEU A 32 -20.70 7.07 -3.07
C LEU A 32 -20.22 8.43 -3.58
N SER A 33 -18.92 8.73 -3.44
CA SER A 33 -18.33 9.95 -4.03
C SER A 33 -18.48 9.99 -5.55
N SER A 34 -18.29 8.86 -6.24
CA SER A 34 -18.53 8.76 -7.68
C SER A 34 -19.95 9.22 -8.06
N GLY A 35 -20.97 8.80 -7.29
CA GLY A 35 -22.35 9.26 -7.48
C GLY A 35 -22.54 10.77 -7.25
N LEU A 36 -21.85 11.34 -6.27
CA LEU A 36 -21.87 12.79 -6.02
C LEU A 36 -21.21 13.59 -7.15
N HIS A 37 -20.16 13.07 -7.79
CA HIS A 37 -19.56 13.68 -8.98
C HIS A 37 -20.50 13.64 -10.20
N ILE A 38 -21.33 12.60 -10.35
CA ILE A 38 -22.39 12.57 -11.39
C ILE A 38 -23.37 13.71 -11.16
N TYR A 39 -23.81 13.91 -9.90
CA TYR A 39 -24.74 14.98 -9.55
C TYR A 39 -24.17 16.38 -9.87
N LEU A 40 -22.85 16.57 -9.74
CA LEU A 40 -22.17 17.81 -10.09
C LEU A 40 -21.73 17.89 -11.57
N SER A 41 -22.19 16.97 -12.41
CA SER A 41 -21.81 16.87 -13.83
C SER A 41 -20.30 16.73 -14.08
N ASN A 42 -19.56 16.18 -13.11
CA ASN A 42 -18.12 15.91 -13.20
C ASN A 42 -17.86 14.44 -13.56
N ILE A 43 -18.18 14.09 -14.81
CA ILE A 43 -18.17 12.70 -15.30
C ILE A 43 -16.76 12.09 -15.22
N GLY A 44 -15.71 12.85 -15.50
CA GLY A 44 -14.33 12.36 -15.46
C GLY A 44 -13.93 11.84 -14.07
N ASN A 45 -14.23 12.61 -13.02
CA ASN A 45 -13.90 12.19 -11.66
C ASN A 45 -14.84 11.09 -11.16
N SER A 46 -16.10 11.09 -11.60
CA SER A 46 -17.01 9.99 -11.31
C SER A 46 -16.46 8.65 -11.83
N ILE A 47 -16.00 8.61 -13.09
CA ILE A 47 -15.42 7.41 -13.70
C ILE A 47 -14.14 7.01 -12.96
N ALA A 48 -13.26 7.96 -12.65
CA ALA A 48 -12.01 7.67 -11.96
C ALA A 48 -12.23 7.08 -10.55
N ASN A 49 -13.15 7.67 -9.78
CA ASN A 49 -13.53 7.17 -8.46
C ASN A 49 -14.23 5.81 -8.54
N PHE A 50 -15.05 5.59 -9.58
CA PHE A 50 -15.68 4.29 -9.82
C PHE A 50 -14.64 3.20 -10.08
N ILE A 51 -13.65 3.47 -10.94
CA ILE A 51 -12.56 2.53 -11.23
C ILE A 51 -11.76 2.21 -9.97
N LEU A 52 -11.38 3.22 -9.17
CA LEU A 52 -10.64 2.98 -7.93
C LEU A 52 -11.43 2.12 -6.96
N GLY A 53 -12.71 2.44 -6.73
CA GLY A 53 -13.59 1.67 -5.86
C GLY A 53 -13.77 0.22 -6.33
N PHE A 54 -14.12 0.04 -7.60
CA PHE A 54 -14.36 -1.28 -8.17
C PHE A 54 -13.10 -2.16 -8.15
N LEU A 55 -11.95 -1.63 -8.56
CA LEU A 55 -10.69 -2.38 -8.51
C LEU A 55 -10.28 -2.73 -7.08
N THR A 56 -10.55 -1.86 -6.10
CA THR A 56 -10.28 -2.14 -4.69
C THR A 56 -11.13 -3.32 -4.20
N ILE A 57 -12.42 -3.37 -4.57
CA ILE A 57 -13.30 -4.51 -4.25
C ILE A 57 -12.83 -5.77 -4.94
N PHE A 58 -12.48 -5.69 -6.23
CA PHE A 58 -11.97 -6.82 -6.98
C PHE A 58 -10.70 -7.41 -6.35
N PHE A 59 -9.80 -6.54 -5.90
CA PHE A 59 -8.58 -6.95 -5.19
C PHE A 59 -8.86 -7.64 -3.85
N ILE A 60 -9.91 -7.25 -3.13
CA ILE A 60 -10.32 -7.92 -1.88
C ILE A 60 -10.67 -9.40 -2.15
N PHE A 61 -11.41 -9.67 -3.23
CA PHE A 61 -11.81 -11.03 -3.57
C PHE A 61 -10.72 -11.85 -4.27
N ASN A 62 -9.88 -11.19 -5.07
CA ASN A 62 -8.81 -11.83 -5.83
C ASN A 62 -7.49 -11.09 -5.63
N PRO A 63 -6.82 -11.25 -4.48
CA PRO A 63 -5.57 -10.56 -4.21
C PRO A 63 -4.48 -11.04 -5.18
N SER A 64 -3.81 -10.08 -5.84
CA SER A 64 -2.72 -10.33 -6.79
C SER A 64 -1.67 -9.23 -6.69
N VAL A 65 -0.40 -9.61 -6.93
CA VAL A 65 0.76 -8.72 -6.97
C VAL A 65 0.59 -7.62 -8.01
N VAL A 66 0.11 -7.97 -9.20
CA VAL A 66 -0.15 -7.00 -10.27
C VAL A 66 -1.25 -6.02 -9.85
N LEU A 67 -2.29 -6.52 -9.18
CA LEU A 67 -3.41 -5.70 -8.73
C LEU A 67 -2.99 -4.72 -7.63
N ILE A 68 -2.25 -5.15 -6.61
CA ILE A 68 -1.82 -4.25 -5.52
C ILE A 68 -0.91 -3.14 -6.05
N ILE A 69 0.04 -3.44 -6.94
CA ILE A 69 0.90 -2.44 -7.57
C ILE A 69 0.05 -1.47 -8.40
N SER A 70 -0.84 -1.99 -9.25
CA SER A 70 -1.70 -1.16 -10.10
C SER A 70 -2.61 -0.23 -9.27
N LEU A 71 -3.18 -0.73 -8.18
CA LEU A 71 -4.03 0.04 -7.27
C LEU A 71 -3.24 1.11 -6.52
N MET A 72 -2.03 0.79 -6.05
CA MET A 72 -1.14 1.76 -5.40
C MET A 72 -0.76 2.88 -6.36
N THR A 73 -0.35 2.54 -7.59
CA THR A 73 -0.01 3.53 -8.63
C THR A 73 -1.23 4.38 -8.98
N TYR A 74 -2.38 3.76 -9.24
CA TYR A 74 -3.61 4.46 -9.58
C TYR A 74 -4.05 5.41 -8.47
N SER A 75 -3.99 4.98 -7.21
CA SER A 75 -4.34 5.80 -6.05
C SER A 75 -3.47 7.05 -5.92
N ILE A 76 -2.15 6.93 -6.15
CA ILE A 76 -1.24 8.09 -6.13
C ILE A 76 -1.51 9.02 -7.30
N THR A 77 -1.63 8.48 -8.52
CA THR A 77 -1.89 9.29 -9.72
C THR A 77 -3.20 10.05 -9.60
N LEU A 78 -4.26 9.39 -9.09
CA LEU A 78 -5.55 10.04 -8.85
C LEU A 78 -5.43 11.14 -7.79
N SER A 79 -4.76 10.86 -6.66
CA SER A 79 -4.54 11.87 -5.61
C SER A 79 -3.79 13.09 -6.13
N SER A 80 -2.74 12.87 -6.94
CA SER A 80 -1.93 13.94 -7.53
C SER A 80 -2.72 14.80 -8.52
N THR A 81 -3.49 14.16 -9.41
CA THR A 81 -4.34 14.87 -10.38
C THR A 81 -5.46 15.66 -9.69
N LEU A 82 -6.10 15.09 -8.67
CA LEU A 82 -7.11 15.79 -7.87
C LEU A 82 -6.51 16.96 -7.08
N CYS A 83 -5.29 16.84 -6.56
CA CYS A 83 -4.59 17.93 -5.89
C CYS A 83 -4.35 19.11 -6.85
N LEU A 84 -3.92 18.83 -8.08
CA LEU A 84 -3.78 19.85 -9.12
C LEU A 84 -5.12 20.52 -9.44
N LEU A 85 -6.20 19.74 -9.59
CA LEU A 85 -7.55 20.25 -9.85
C LEU A 85 -8.07 21.11 -8.69
N LEU A 86 -7.78 20.73 -7.44
CA LEU A 86 -8.10 21.51 -6.25
C LEU A 86 -7.42 22.88 -6.30
N VAL A 87 -6.11 22.94 -6.57
CA VAL A 87 -5.35 24.19 -6.70
C VAL A 87 -5.92 25.08 -7.80
N ILE A 88 -6.18 24.53 -8.99
CA ILE A 88 -6.78 25.28 -10.11
C ILE A 88 -8.15 25.84 -9.71
N THR A 89 -8.96 25.05 -9.00
CA THR A 89 -10.31 25.46 -8.57
C THR A 89 -10.24 26.57 -7.53
N ILE A 90 -9.32 26.51 -6.57
CA ILE A 90 -9.09 27.56 -5.57
C ILE A 90 -8.65 28.87 -6.24
N ILE A 91 -7.70 28.81 -7.18
CA ILE A 91 -7.23 29.99 -7.92
C ILE A 91 -8.38 30.64 -8.69
N LYS A 92 -9.18 29.85 -9.41
CA LYS A 92 -10.35 30.35 -10.14
C LYS A 92 -11.43 30.92 -9.22
N GLN A 93 -11.59 30.39 -8.01
CA GLN A 93 -12.61 30.84 -7.06
C GLN A 93 -12.31 32.23 -6.49
N LYS A 94 -11.03 32.61 -6.36
CA LYS A 94 -10.65 33.97 -5.95
C LYS A 94 -11.13 35.07 -6.93
N VAL A 95 -11.42 34.70 -8.18
CA VAL A 95 -11.76 35.65 -9.26
C VAL A 95 -13.28 35.78 -9.47
N TRP A 96 -14.11 34.85 -8.98
CA TRP A 96 -15.57 34.88 -9.16
C TRP A 96 -16.34 34.42 -7.90
N THR A 97 -17.20 35.31 -7.40
CA THR A 97 -18.24 35.12 -6.37
C THR A 97 -18.84 33.70 -6.38
N SER A 98 -18.67 32.94 -5.29
CA SER A 98 -18.87 31.49 -5.31
C SER A 98 -20.33 31.06 -5.16
N HIS A 99 -20.86 30.35 -6.15
CA HIS A 99 -22.07 29.54 -6.04
C HIS A 99 -21.86 28.29 -5.15
N LEU A 100 -22.94 27.82 -4.52
CA LEU A 100 -22.97 26.67 -3.60
C LEU A 100 -22.34 25.39 -4.19
N ASN A 101 -22.59 25.10 -5.47
CA ASN A 101 -22.05 23.91 -6.17
C ASN A 101 -20.51 23.89 -6.21
N ARG A 102 -19.85 25.05 -6.31
CA ARG A 102 -18.37 25.10 -6.32
C ARG A 102 -17.76 24.78 -4.95
N LYS A 103 -18.44 25.15 -3.86
CA LYS A 103 -17.99 24.79 -2.50
C LYS A 103 -18.09 23.28 -2.27
N ILE A 104 -19.18 22.67 -2.73
CA ILE A 104 -19.38 21.21 -2.68
C ILE A 104 -18.30 20.50 -3.52
N GLN A 105 -17.99 21.00 -4.72
CA GLN A 105 -16.96 20.43 -5.57
C GLN A 105 -15.57 20.46 -4.92
N LEU A 106 -15.19 21.55 -4.25
CA LEU A 106 -13.93 21.63 -3.51
C LEU A 106 -13.87 20.66 -2.34
N PHE A 107 -14.97 20.52 -1.60
CA PHE A 107 -15.06 19.55 -0.52
C PHE A 107 -14.90 18.12 -1.04
N LEU A 108 -15.54 17.79 -2.18
CA LEU A 108 -15.39 16.48 -2.81
C LEU A 108 -13.97 16.20 -3.28
N TYR A 109 -13.27 17.18 -3.85
CA TYR A 109 -11.85 17.00 -4.20
C TYR A 109 -10.98 16.72 -2.99
N LEU A 110 -11.17 17.47 -1.89
CA LEU A 110 -10.44 17.22 -0.65
C LEU A 110 -10.74 15.82 -0.11
N TYR A 111 -12.00 15.43 -0.11
CA TYR A 111 -12.46 14.12 0.33
C TYR A 111 -11.84 12.98 -0.49
N ASP A 112 -11.87 13.08 -1.82
CA ASP A 112 -11.31 12.06 -2.71
C ASP A 112 -9.80 11.92 -2.58
N ILE A 113 -9.09 13.04 -2.38
CA ILE A 113 -7.64 13.04 -2.11
C ILE A 113 -7.36 12.26 -0.81
N LEU A 114 -8.11 12.56 0.26
CA LEU A 114 -7.93 11.89 1.55
C LEU A 114 -8.19 10.39 1.43
N ILE A 115 -9.30 9.98 0.83
CA ILE A 115 -9.62 8.55 0.68
C ILE A 115 -8.58 7.84 -0.18
N SER A 116 -8.22 8.42 -1.32
CA SER A 116 -7.21 7.83 -2.21
C SER A 116 -5.86 7.65 -1.49
N PHE A 117 -5.48 8.59 -0.63
CA PHE A 117 -4.28 8.49 0.20
C PHE A 117 -4.40 7.43 1.31
N VAL A 118 -5.57 7.29 1.93
CA VAL A 118 -5.83 6.24 2.92
C VAL A 118 -5.77 4.86 2.27
N ILE A 119 -6.42 4.66 1.11
CA ILE A 119 -6.35 3.41 0.33
C ILE A 119 -4.89 3.10 0.00
N PHE A 120 -4.15 4.06 -0.55
CA PHE A 120 -2.72 3.89 -0.81
C PHE A 120 -1.93 3.50 0.44
N SER A 121 -2.18 4.15 1.58
CA SER A 121 -1.47 3.87 2.83
C SER A 121 -1.71 2.45 3.33
N ILE A 122 -2.97 1.97 3.26
CA ILE A 122 -3.32 0.60 3.64
C ILE A 122 -2.67 -0.40 2.69
N LEU A 123 -2.76 -0.17 1.38
CA LEU A 123 -2.14 -1.04 0.38
C LEU A 123 -0.61 -1.08 0.52
N ASN A 124 0.03 0.07 0.75
CA ASN A 124 1.47 0.15 1.00
C ASN A 124 1.86 -0.58 2.30
N LYS A 125 1.01 -0.54 3.33
CA LYS A 125 1.23 -1.33 4.56
C LYS A 125 1.13 -2.84 4.29
N ILE A 126 0.14 -3.27 3.52
CA ILE A 126 -0.01 -4.68 3.10
C ILE A 126 1.21 -5.09 2.26
N TRP A 127 1.63 -4.25 1.31
CA TRP A 127 2.79 -4.48 0.45
C TRP A 127 4.11 -4.59 1.23
N ARG A 128 4.29 -3.77 2.27
CA ARG A 128 5.51 -3.77 3.11
C ARG A 128 5.52 -4.84 4.20
N SER A 129 4.39 -5.51 4.45
CA SER A 129 4.30 -6.55 5.46
C SER A 129 5.26 -7.75 5.28
N PRO A 130 5.60 -8.23 4.07
CA PRO A 130 6.59 -9.31 3.93
C PRO A 130 7.97 -8.86 4.44
N CYS A 131 8.31 -7.58 4.28
CA CYS A 131 9.59 -7.01 4.72
C CYS A 131 9.65 -6.68 6.22
N ASN A 132 8.52 -6.72 6.92
CA ASN A 132 8.41 -6.44 8.37
C ASN A 132 8.12 -7.70 9.19
N MET A 133 7.90 -8.87 8.57
CA MET A 133 8.16 -10.13 9.25
C MET A 133 9.65 -10.15 9.53
N SER A 134 9.98 -10.00 10.80
CA SER A 134 11.32 -9.89 11.31
C SER A 134 12.18 -11.05 10.83
N ASN A 135 13.48 -10.79 10.85
CA ASN A 135 14.60 -11.72 10.78
C ASN A 135 14.53 -12.91 11.79
N ASP A 136 13.36 -13.21 12.37
CA ASP A 136 13.13 -14.26 13.36
C ASP A 136 12.45 -15.51 12.77
N VAL A 137 11.97 -15.47 11.52
CA VAL A 137 11.66 -16.69 10.77
C VAL A 137 12.80 -16.94 9.82
N LEU A 138 13.94 -17.29 10.41
CA LEU A 138 14.99 -17.92 9.65
C LEU A 138 14.38 -19.20 9.03
N PRO A 139 14.55 -19.43 7.73
CA PRO A 139 13.97 -20.58 7.07
C PRO A 139 14.39 -21.87 7.78
N ASN A 140 13.54 -22.90 7.79
CA ASN A 140 13.78 -24.15 8.55
C ASN A 140 15.17 -24.78 8.33
N TRP A 141 15.83 -24.51 7.20
CA TRP A 141 17.22 -24.95 6.98
C TRP A 141 18.22 -24.30 7.94
N TYR A 142 18.00 -23.08 8.41
CA TYR A 142 18.86 -22.40 9.40
C TYR A 142 18.72 -22.99 10.81
N TYR A 143 17.50 -23.35 11.22
CA TYR A 143 17.27 -24.08 12.47
C TYR A 143 17.83 -25.51 12.38
N ASN A 144 17.66 -26.17 11.24
CA ASN A 144 18.29 -27.46 10.97
C ASN A 144 19.83 -27.36 10.95
N GLU A 145 20.41 -26.27 10.43
CA GLU A 145 21.84 -25.99 10.48
C GLU A 145 22.34 -25.79 11.91
N LEU A 146 21.60 -25.08 12.77
CA LEU A 146 21.92 -24.94 14.20
C LEU A 146 21.86 -26.28 14.96
N GLU A 147 20.92 -27.16 14.61
CA GLU A 147 20.86 -28.53 15.15
C GLU A 147 21.97 -29.44 14.59
N LEU A 148 22.30 -29.31 13.31
CA LEU A 148 23.40 -30.03 12.65
C LEU A 148 24.78 -29.57 13.14
N ASN A 149 24.94 -28.29 13.49
CA ASN A 149 26.19 -27.75 14.02
C ASN A 149 26.49 -28.26 15.44
N LYS A 150 25.48 -28.74 16.19
CA LYS A 150 25.70 -29.49 17.45
C LYS A 150 26.28 -30.89 17.21
N GLN A 151 26.19 -31.42 15.99
CA GLN A 151 26.67 -32.75 15.64
C GLN A 151 28.06 -32.77 14.98
N ASN A 152 28.75 -31.63 14.88
CA ASN A 152 30.14 -31.55 14.38
C ASN A 152 30.36 -32.28 13.04
N ILE A 153 29.36 -32.24 12.16
CA ILE A 153 29.49 -32.77 10.80
C ILE A 153 30.16 -31.69 9.96
N TRP A 154 31.42 -31.90 9.60
CA TRP A 154 32.15 -31.00 8.70
C TRP A 154 31.49 -31.01 7.31
N MET A 155 31.02 -29.84 6.84
CA MET A 155 30.53 -29.68 5.47
C MET A 155 31.36 -28.62 4.73
N PRO A 156 31.65 -28.83 3.43
CA PRO A 156 32.63 -28.02 2.69
C PRO A 156 32.17 -26.59 2.34
N PHE A 157 30.92 -26.22 2.61
CA PHE A 157 30.37 -24.89 2.27
C PHE A 157 29.58 -24.20 3.41
N THR A 158 29.52 -24.77 4.61
CA THR A 158 28.85 -24.17 5.79
C THR A 158 29.84 -23.66 6.84
N GLY A 159 31.12 -23.56 6.48
CA GLY A 159 32.10 -22.90 7.33
C GLY A 159 31.72 -21.43 7.52
N VAL A 160 31.71 -20.97 8.78
CA VAL A 160 31.65 -19.54 9.11
C VAL A 160 32.82 -18.87 8.41
N GLY A 161 32.54 -18.29 7.24
CA GLY A 161 33.47 -17.39 6.59
C GLY A 161 33.67 -16.24 7.55
N ASN A 162 34.88 -16.11 8.11
CA ASN A 162 35.30 -14.95 8.86
C ASN A 162 34.94 -13.70 8.04
N THR A 163 33.89 -12.99 8.44
CA THR A 163 33.62 -11.65 7.94
C THR A 163 34.85 -10.79 8.26
N LEU A 164 35.42 -10.17 7.22
CA LEU A 164 36.60 -9.29 7.26
C LEU A 164 36.39 -7.98 8.06
N PHE A 165 35.43 -7.93 8.97
CA PHE A 165 35.25 -6.84 9.91
C PHE A 165 35.68 -7.31 11.29
N LYS A 166 36.94 -7.02 11.66
CA LYS A 166 37.33 -6.91 13.06
C LYS A 166 36.62 -5.68 13.64
N PRO A 167 35.74 -5.81 14.64
CA PRO A 167 35.52 -4.70 15.55
C PRO A 167 36.85 -4.44 16.25
N ASN A 168 37.34 -3.20 16.17
CA ASN A 168 38.54 -2.78 16.86
C ASN A 168 38.17 -2.68 18.34
N ASP A 169 38.37 -3.77 19.08
CA ASP A 169 38.35 -3.75 20.54
C ASP A 169 39.51 -2.88 21.01
N ASN A 170 39.26 -1.60 21.28
CA ASN A 170 40.06 -0.76 22.16
C ASN A 170 39.35 0.57 22.41
N PHE A 171 38.40 0.58 23.35
CA PHE A 171 38.25 1.66 24.32
C PHE A 171 37.78 1.05 25.64
N ASN A 172 38.75 0.62 26.44
CA ASN A 172 38.59 0.51 27.89
C ASN A 172 38.89 1.90 28.49
N ILE A 173 38.06 2.29 29.47
CA ILE A 173 38.31 3.15 30.65
C ILE A 173 39.32 4.29 30.48
#